data_AF-A0A6A4V6W2-F1
#
_entry.id   AF-A0A6A4V6W2-F1
#
_cell.length_a   1.000
_cell.length_b   1.000
_cell.length_c   1.000
_cell.angle_alpha   90.00
_cell.angle_beta   90.00
_cell.angle_gamma   90.00
#
_symmetry.space_group_name_H-M   'P 1'
#
loop_
_entity.id
_entity.type
_entity.pdbx_description
1 polymer ?
#
loop_
_entity_poly.entity_id
_entity_poly.type
_entity_poly.pdbx_seq_one_letter_code
_entity_poly.pdbx_strand_id
1 'polypeptide(L)'
;MDFQHRAGGKTGGGGQASWSESNRDRRERLRQLALETIDLQKDPYFMRNHLGSYECKLCLTLHNNEGSYLAHTQGKKHQANLARRAAKEAREAPQQPAPEKARVDIKKFVKIGRPGYRVNKQRAPESGQQSLLFQVDYPGQYSMAEH
;
A
#
# COMPACT_ATOMS: atom_id res chain seq x y z
N MET A 1 -35.18 -49.41 -25.73
CA MET A 1 -34.47 -48.20 -25.24
C MET A 1 -33.51 -48.64 -24.15
N ASP A 2 -32.23 -48.29 -24.28
CA ASP A 2 -31.16 -48.66 -23.36
C ASP A 2 -31.20 -47.80 -22.08
N PHE A 3 -31.19 -48.44 -20.90
CA PHE A 3 -31.28 -47.79 -19.59
C PHE A 3 -29.93 -47.77 -18.83
N GLN A 4 -28.83 -48.18 -19.47
CA GLN A 4 -27.54 -48.43 -18.80
C GLN A 4 -26.73 -47.16 -18.45
N HIS A 5 -27.14 -45.98 -18.93
CA HIS A 5 -26.48 -44.68 -18.64
C HIS A 5 -27.34 -43.70 -17.84
N ARG A 6 -28.39 -44.16 -17.16
CA ARG A 6 -29.06 -43.31 -16.18
C ARG A 6 -28.21 -43.33 -14.91
N ALA A 7 -27.77 -42.15 -14.45
CA ALA A 7 -27.17 -41.99 -13.13
C ALA A 7 -28.17 -42.44 -12.06
N GLY A 8 -28.17 -43.74 -11.79
CA GLY A 8 -28.88 -44.37 -10.70
C GLY A 8 -28.22 -43.89 -9.42
N GLY A 9 -28.83 -42.88 -8.80
CA GLY A 9 -28.58 -42.59 -7.40
C GLY A 9 -28.89 -43.86 -6.62
N LYS A 10 -27.84 -44.54 -6.16
CA LYS A 10 -27.96 -45.67 -5.24
C LYS A 10 -28.60 -45.10 -3.98
N THR A 11 -29.86 -45.44 -3.77
CA THR A 11 -30.66 -45.04 -2.61
C THR A 11 -30.06 -45.68 -1.36
N GLY A 12 -29.19 -44.91 -0.71
CA GLY A 12 -28.47 -45.24 0.51
C GLY A 12 -28.50 -44.05 1.47
N GLY A 13 -29.72 -43.65 1.86
CA GLY A 13 -29.98 -43.24 3.24
C GLY A 13 -29.79 -41.79 3.66
N GLY A 14 -29.75 -40.81 2.75
CA GLY A 14 -29.84 -39.40 3.13
C GLY A 14 -30.61 -38.62 2.07
N GLY A 15 -31.76 -38.04 2.40
CA GLY A 15 -32.47 -37.15 1.49
C GLY A 15 -31.60 -35.98 1.06
N GLN A 16 -31.99 -35.27 -0.01
CA GLN A 16 -31.34 -33.99 -0.34
C GLN A 16 -31.45 -33.07 0.88
N ALA A 17 -30.30 -32.60 1.39
CA ALA A 17 -30.27 -31.75 2.58
C ALA A 17 -31.22 -30.56 2.38
N SER A 18 -32.05 -30.29 3.38
CA SER A 18 -32.97 -29.16 3.31
C SER A 18 -32.19 -27.85 3.17
N TRP A 19 -32.83 -26.81 2.64
CA TRP A 19 -32.18 -25.52 2.42
C TRP A 19 -31.61 -24.92 3.72
N SER A 20 -32.26 -25.17 4.86
CA SER A 20 -31.78 -24.80 6.19
C SER A 20 -30.52 -25.55 6.60
N GLU A 21 -30.45 -26.87 6.36
CA GLU A 21 -29.27 -27.69 6.65
C GLU A 21 -28.07 -27.27 5.80
N SER A 22 -28.30 -27.08 4.49
CA SER A 22 -27.25 -26.62 3.56
C SER A 22 -26.70 -25.24 3.94
N ASN A 23 -27.55 -24.32 4.39
CA ASN A 23 -27.12 -23.00 4.84
C ASN A 23 -26.36 -23.04 6.18
N ARG A 24 -26.74 -23.94 7.08
CA ARG A 24 -26.02 -24.15 8.35
C ARG A 24 -24.62 -24.68 8.08
N ASP A 25 -24.49 -25.71 7.25
CA ASP A 25 -23.20 -26.29 6.86
C ASP A 25 -22.30 -25.24 6.18
N ARG A 26 -22.84 -24.47 5.23
CA ARG A 26 -22.11 -23.37 4.60
C ARG A 26 -21.59 -22.36 5.63
N ARG A 27 -22.43 -21.96 6.60
CA ARG A 27 -22.04 -20.97 7.62
C ARG A 27 -20.95 -21.51 8.55
N GLU A 28 -21.05 -22.78 8.94
CA GLU A 28 -20.07 -23.46 9.78
C GLU A 28 -18.72 -23.61 9.06
N ARG A 29 -18.75 -24.00 7.78
CA ARG A 29 -17.55 -24.09 6.94
C ARG A 29 -16.86 -22.74 6.74
N LEU A 30 -17.62 -21.68 6.46
CA LEU A 30 -17.06 -20.33 6.34
C LEU A 30 -16.41 -19.86 7.65
N ARG A 31 -16.99 -20.23 8.80
CA ARG A 31 -16.40 -19.95 10.10
C ARG A 31 -15.10 -20.70 10.32
N GLN A 32 -15.01 -21.98 9.93
CA GLN A 32 -13.78 -22.76 10.03
C GLN A 32 -12.65 -22.17 9.18
N LEU A 33 -12.96 -21.80 7.92
CA LEU A 33 -11.99 -21.14 7.03
C LEU A 33 -11.48 -19.81 7.60
N ALA A 34 -12.36 -19.03 8.23
CA ALA A 34 -11.97 -17.78 8.88
C ALA A 34 -11.06 -18.01 10.11
N LEU A 35 -11.30 -19.08 10.88
CA LEU A 35 -10.46 -19.43 12.04
C LEU A 35 -9.09 -19.97 11.62
N GLU A 36 -9.01 -20.69 10.51
CA GLU A 36 -7.74 -21.19 9.97
C GLU A 36 -6.84 -20.05 9.48
N THR A 37 -7.44 -18.98 8.95
CA THR A 37 -6.71 -17.84 8.37
C THR A 37 -6.35 -16.76 9.37
N ILE A 38 -7.08 -16.62 10.48
CA ILE A 38 -6.90 -15.55 11.46
C ILE A 38 -6.59 -16.16 12.83
N ASP A 39 -5.35 -15.95 13.28
CA ASP A 39 -4.94 -16.26 14.64
C ASP A 39 -5.45 -15.19 15.61
N LEU A 40 -6.51 -15.52 16.36
CA LEU A 40 -7.15 -14.66 17.35
C LEU A 40 -6.22 -14.25 18.49
N GLN A 41 -5.18 -15.03 18.79
CA GLN A 41 -4.26 -14.70 19.89
C GLN A 41 -3.32 -13.55 19.54
N LYS A 42 -3.12 -13.26 18.25
CA LYS A 42 -2.30 -12.14 17.78
C LYS A 42 -3.03 -10.80 17.83
N ASP A 43 -4.35 -10.80 18.00
CA ASP A 43 -5.10 -9.56 18.14
C ASP A 43 -4.87 -8.95 19.54
N PRO A 44 -4.26 -7.75 19.64
CA PRO A 44 -3.94 -7.13 20.94
C PRO A 44 -5.19 -6.77 21.75
N TYR A 45 -6.37 -6.67 21.12
CA TYR A 45 -7.62 -6.31 21.77
C TYR A 45 -8.50 -7.50 22.14
N PHE A 46 -8.10 -8.71 21.75
CA PHE A 46 -8.83 -9.94 22.07
C PHE A 46 -8.63 -10.34 23.54
N MET A 47 -9.71 -10.81 24.17
CA MET A 47 -9.68 -11.41 25.49
C MET A 47 -10.71 -12.53 25.59
N ARG A 48 -10.39 -13.56 26.38
CA ARG A 48 -11.36 -14.59 26.78
C ARG A 48 -11.62 -14.45 28.27
N ASN A 49 -12.89 -14.32 28.64
CA ASN A 49 -13.30 -14.21 30.03
C ASN A 49 -13.22 -15.55 30.75
N HIS A 50 -13.19 -15.47 32.08
CA HIS A 50 -13.33 -16.62 32.99
C HIS A 50 -14.65 -17.40 32.80
N LEU A 51 -15.69 -16.75 32.24
CA LEU A 51 -16.96 -17.37 31.87
C LEU A 51 -16.95 -18.00 30.47
N GLY A 52 -15.83 -17.97 29.75
CA GLY A 52 -15.70 -18.51 28.41
C GLY A 52 -16.24 -17.63 27.27
N SER A 53 -16.80 -16.45 27.58
CA SER A 53 -17.19 -15.44 26.59
C SER A 53 -15.97 -14.72 25.98
N TYR A 54 -16.15 -14.17 24.78
CA TYR A 54 -15.11 -13.43 24.06
C TYR A 54 -15.34 -11.93 24.19
N GLU A 55 -14.29 -11.16 24.48
CA GLU A 55 -14.39 -9.72 24.63
C GLU A 55 -13.47 -8.96 23.67
N CYS A 56 -13.93 -7.79 23.26
CA CYS A 56 -13.13 -6.79 22.57
C CYS A 56 -12.78 -5.66 23.54
N LYS A 57 -11.52 -5.60 23.99
CA LYS A 57 -11.04 -4.56 24.93
C LYS A 57 -11.12 -3.14 24.37
N LEU A 58 -11.04 -3.00 23.04
CA LEU A 58 -11.14 -1.71 22.37
C LEU A 58 -12.56 -1.14 22.42
N CYS A 59 -13.56 -2.01 22.24
CA CYS A 59 -14.96 -1.62 22.12
C CYS A 59 -15.79 -1.86 23.38
N LEU A 60 -15.25 -2.59 24.36
CA LEU A 60 -15.94 -3.06 25.56
C LEU A 60 -17.22 -3.84 25.20
N THR A 61 -17.11 -4.73 24.23
CA THR A 61 -18.23 -5.56 23.76
C THR A 61 -17.99 -7.03 24.05
N LEU A 62 -19.05 -7.70 24.49
CA LEU A 62 -19.11 -9.14 24.76
C LEU A 62 -19.64 -9.87 23.52
N HIS A 63 -19.03 -11.00 23.20
CA HIS A 63 -19.37 -11.86 22.08
C HIS A 63 -19.55 -13.30 22.55
N ASN A 64 -20.65 -13.93 22.14
CA ASN A 64 -21.00 -15.29 22.53
C ASN A 64 -20.17 -16.36 21.81
N ASN A 65 -19.59 -16.00 20.66
CA ASN A 65 -18.79 -16.91 19.84
C ASN A 65 -17.65 -16.15 19.13
N GLU A 66 -16.58 -16.86 18.79
CA GLU A 66 -15.40 -16.29 18.10
C GLU A 66 -15.77 -15.69 16.76
N GLY A 67 -16.72 -16.28 16.04
CA GLY A 67 -17.19 -15.77 14.75
C GLY A 67 -17.84 -14.38 14.87
N SER A 68 -18.57 -14.13 15.96
CA SER A 68 -19.18 -12.83 16.27
C SER A 68 -18.10 -11.81 16.62
N TYR A 69 -17.03 -12.23 17.32
CA TYR A 69 -15.86 -11.39 17.56
C TYR A 69 -15.14 -11.04 16.24
N LEU A 70 -14.89 -12.02 15.36
CA LEU A 70 -14.26 -11.79 14.06
C LEU A 70 -15.10 -10.87 13.15
N ALA A 71 -16.41 -11.05 13.12
CA ALA A 71 -17.30 -10.15 12.39
C ALA A 71 -17.31 -8.74 13.00
N HIS A 72 -17.14 -8.62 14.32
CA HIS A 72 -17.07 -7.35 15.02
C HIS A 72 -15.80 -6.55 14.68
N THR A 73 -14.63 -7.19 14.60
CA THR A 73 -13.37 -6.50 14.28
C THR A 73 -13.38 -5.90 12.87
N GLN A 74 -14.09 -6.55 11.94
CA GLN A 74 -14.33 -6.04 10.59
C GLN A 74 -15.42 -4.95 10.53
N GLY A 75 -16.12 -4.69 11.63
CA GLY A 75 -17.20 -3.72 11.70
C GLY A 75 -16.72 -2.26 11.76
N LYS A 76 -17.50 -1.34 11.16
CA LYS A 76 -17.19 0.10 11.11
C LYS A 76 -16.94 0.73 12.47
N LYS A 77 -17.70 0.32 13.50
CA LYS A 77 -17.56 0.84 14.88
C LYS A 77 -16.19 0.49 15.47
N HIS A 78 -15.72 -0.74 15.27
CA HIS A 78 -14.41 -1.18 15.72
C HIS A 78 -13.29 -0.39 15.02
N GLN A 79 -13.38 -0.26 13.70
CA GLN A 79 -12.43 0.52 12.89
C GLN A 79 -12.40 2.01 13.29
N ALA A 80 -13.57 2.61 13.56
CA ALA A 80 -13.64 3.98 14.06
C ALA A 80 -13.01 4.13 15.47
N ASN A 81 -13.13 3.13 16.34
CA ASN A 81 -12.47 3.14 17.64
C ASN A 81 -10.95 3.05 17.53
N LEU A 82 -10.44 2.23 16.60
CA LEU A 82 -9.00 2.16 16.29
C LEU A 82 -8.47 3.51 15.85
N ALA A 83 -9.16 4.16 14.90
CA ALA A 83 -8.77 5.48 14.42
C ALA A 83 -8.77 6.54 15.54
N ARG A 84 -9.79 6.51 16.42
CA ARG A 84 -9.85 7.41 17.59
C ARG A 84 -8.72 7.17 18.58
N ARG A 85 -8.37 5.91 18.83
CA ARG A 85 -7.25 5.55 19.71
C ARG A 85 -5.93 6.00 19.12
N ALA A 86 -5.66 5.70 17.85
CA ALA A 86 -4.46 6.15 17.14
C ALA A 86 -4.32 7.67 17.14
N ALA A 87 -5.44 8.41 16.98
CA ALA A 87 -5.43 9.87 17.06
C ALA A 87 -5.15 10.39 18.49
N LYS A 88 -5.61 9.69 19.54
CA LYS A 88 -5.30 10.04 20.93
C LYS A 88 -3.83 9.75 21.26
N GLU A 89 -3.33 8.59 20.86
CA GLU A 89 -1.93 8.19 21.04
C GLU A 89 -0.99 9.12 20.28
N ALA A 90 -1.34 9.56 19.07
CA ALA A 90 -0.55 10.55 18.33
C ALA A 90 -0.53 11.95 18.99
N ARG A 91 -1.56 12.30 19.78
CA ARG A 91 -1.62 13.56 20.54
C ARG A 91 -0.86 13.49 21.86
N GLU A 92 -0.92 12.34 22.53
CA GLU A 92 -0.24 12.09 23.82
C GLU A 92 1.21 11.62 23.63
N ALA A 93 1.59 11.18 22.43
CA ALA A 93 2.96 10.86 22.11
C ALA A 93 3.83 12.08 22.44
N PRO A 94 4.86 11.93 23.30
CA PRO A 94 5.75 13.03 23.61
C PRO A 94 6.27 13.56 22.29
N GLN A 95 6.08 14.85 22.08
CA GLN A 95 6.52 15.57 20.89
C GLN A 95 8.05 15.50 20.89
N GLN A 96 8.58 14.37 20.38
CA GLN A 96 9.97 14.22 20.04
C GLN A 96 10.29 15.46 19.21
N PRO A 97 11.31 16.26 19.58
CA PRO A 97 11.69 17.40 18.78
C PRO A 97 11.80 16.90 17.35
N ALA A 98 11.01 17.49 16.45
CA ALA A 98 10.85 17.00 15.09
C ALA A 98 12.25 16.67 14.55
N PRO A 99 12.50 15.45 14.04
CA PRO A 99 13.82 15.10 13.53
C PRO A 99 14.20 16.20 12.56
N GLU A 100 15.30 16.89 12.87
CA GLU A 100 15.77 18.03 12.12
C GLU A 100 15.81 17.58 10.65
N LYS A 101 14.92 18.14 9.83
CA LYS A 101 14.78 17.73 8.44
C LYS A 101 16.17 17.84 7.86
N ALA A 102 16.78 16.70 7.50
CA ALA A 102 18.12 16.68 6.95
C ALA A 102 18.12 17.69 5.81
N ARG A 103 18.84 18.81 6.02
CA ARG A 103 19.02 19.82 5.00
C ARG A 103 19.84 19.15 3.95
N VAL A 104 19.17 18.62 2.93
CA VAL A 104 19.84 18.11 1.75
C VAL A 104 20.50 19.32 1.13
N ASP A 105 21.81 19.45 1.30
CA ASP A 105 22.60 20.47 0.63
C ASP A 105 22.44 20.25 -0.87
N ILE A 106 21.58 21.07 -1.48
CA ILE A 106 21.39 21.10 -2.91
C ILE A 106 22.72 21.58 -3.48
N LYS A 107 23.53 20.65 -4.00
CA LYS A 107 24.76 20.96 -4.71
C LYS A 107 24.42 21.93 -5.85
N LYS A 108 24.80 23.19 -5.67
CA LYS A 108 24.62 24.23 -6.68
C LYS A 108 25.61 23.95 -7.80
N PHE A 109 25.13 23.34 -8.88
CA PHE A 109 25.90 23.21 -10.11
C PHE A 109 26.21 24.58 -10.68
N VAL A 110 27.47 24.84 -11.03
CA VAL A 110 27.84 26.00 -11.83
C VAL A 110 27.19 25.82 -13.19
N LYS A 111 26.19 26.64 -13.51
CA LYS A 111 25.63 26.71 -14.85
C LYS A 111 26.69 27.36 -15.74
N ILE A 112 27.55 26.54 -16.33
CA ILE A 112 28.46 26.95 -17.41
C ILE A 112 27.53 27.52 -18.50
N GLY A 113 27.51 28.83 -18.63
CA GLY A 113 26.60 29.52 -19.54
C GLY A 113 26.77 29.03 -20.98
N ARG A 114 25.77 29.27 -21.83
CA ARG A 114 25.91 29.06 -23.27
C ARG A 114 27.02 30.00 -23.77
N PRO A 115 28.10 29.50 -24.40
CA PRO A 115 29.16 30.35 -24.92
C PRO A 115 28.56 31.37 -25.89
N GLY A 116 28.95 32.63 -25.74
CA GLY A 116 28.56 33.68 -26.67
C GLY A 116 29.08 33.34 -28.06
N TYR A 117 28.23 33.38 -29.08
CA TYR A 117 28.66 33.24 -30.46
C TYR A 117 28.18 34.41 -31.29
N ARG A 118 29.00 34.84 -32.24
CA ARG A 118 28.71 35.89 -33.21
C ARG A 118 28.85 35.33 -34.62
N VAL A 119 27.84 35.55 -35.45
CA VAL A 119 27.83 35.12 -36.85
C VAL A 119 27.87 36.35 -37.75
N ASN A 120 28.90 36.45 -38.60
CA ASN A 120 29.02 37.53 -39.57
C ASN A 120 28.88 36.95 -40.98
N LYS A 121 27.99 37.53 -41.79
CA LYS A 121 27.88 37.21 -43.21
C LYS A 121 28.96 37.98 -43.96
N GLN A 122 29.78 37.29 -44.74
CA GLN A 122 30.86 37.90 -45.51
C GLN A 122 30.76 37.50 -46.97
N ARG A 123 31.32 38.32 -47.85
CA ARG A 123 31.42 38.05 -49.27
C ARG A 123 32.87 38.23 -49.69
N ALA A 124 33.48 37.18 -50.22
CA ALA A 124 34.86 37.23 -50.68
C ALA A 124 34.95 38.22 -51.86
N PRO A 125 35.82 39.24 -51.81
CA PRO A 125 35.86 40.29 -52.83
C PRO A 125 36.39 39.77 -54.17
N GLU A 126 37.19 38.72 -54.18
CA GLU A 126 37.85 38.21 -55.39
C GLU A 126 37.01 37.16 -56.14
N SER A 127 36.28 36.30 -55.43
CA SER A 127 35.44 35.25 -56.03
C SER A 127 33.94 35.54 -56.01
N GLY A 128 33.52 36.60 -55.31
CA GLY A 128 32.12 36.99 -55.15
C GLY A 128 31.25 36.03 -54.33
N GLN A 129 31.83 34.94 -53.81
CA GLN A 129 31.13 33.91 -53.05
C GLN A 129 30.73 34.42 -51.66
N GLN A 130 29.54 34.03 -51.22
CA GLN A 130 29.01 34.35 -49.90
C GLN A 130 29.43 33.28 -48.88
N SER A 131 29.90 33.71 -47.72
CA SER A 131 30.28 32.83 -46.61
C SER A 131 29.74 33.33 -45.28
N LEU A 132 29.66 32.43 -44.30
CA LEU A 132 29.29 32.74 -42.92
C LEU A 132 30.49 32.47 -42.02
N LEU A 133 30.94 33.50 -41.29
CA LEU A 133 31.99 33.38 -40.30
C LEU A 133 31.37 33.26 -38.91
N PHE A 134 31.67 32.16 -38.21
CA PHE A 134 31.25 31.91 -36.84
C PHE A 134 32.43 32.19 -35.90
N GLN A 135 32.23 33.09 -34.95
CA GLN A 135 33.16 33.37 -33.86
C GLN A 135 32.50 32.90 -32.56
N VAL A 136 33.14 31.96 -31.86
CA VAL A 136 32.61 31.36 -30.63
C VAL A 136 33.60 31.67 -29.52
N ASP A 137 33.14 32.43 -28.52
CA ASP A 137 33.94 32.76 -27.35
C ASP A 137 33.79 31.66 -26.31
N TYR A 138 34.86 30.91 -26.09
CA TYR A 138 34.92 29.91 -25.03
C TYR A 138 35.34 30.60 -23.72
N PRO A 139 34.52 30.55 -22.65
CA PRO A 139 35.01 30.93 -21.33
C PRO A 139 36.13 29.97 -20.96
N GLY A 140 37.30 30.51 -20.62
CA GLY A 140 38.55 29.78 -20.41
C GLY A 140 38.34 28.49 -19.63
N GLN A 141 38.56 27.36 -20.29
CA GLN A 141 38.71 26.09 -19.61
C GLN A 141 39.98 26.21 -18.76
N TYR A 142 39.83 25.95 -17.46
CA TYR A 142 40.87 25.79 -16.44
C TYR A 142 42.30 25.78 -16.99
N SER A 143 43.03 26.87 -16.75
CA SER A 143 44.49 26.84 -16.69
C SER A 143 44.87 25.85 -15.60
N MET A 144 45.22 24.61 -15.97
CA MET A 144 46.01 23.77 -15.09
C MET A 144 47.41 24.38 -15.05
N ALA A 145 47.64 25.22 -14.03
CA ALA A 145 48.96 25.62 -13.61
C ALA A 145 49.68 24.38 -13.03
N GLU A 146 50.68 23.94 -13.77
CA GLU A 146 52.02 23.47 -13.35
C GLU A 146 52.15 22.45 -12.19
N HIS A 147 52.89 21.37 -12.48
CA HIS A 147 54.09 20.97 -11.72
C HIS A 147 55.24 20.80 -12.72
#